data_AF-A0A140KD49-F1
#
_entry.id   AF-A0A140KD49-F1
#
_cell.length_a   1.000
_cell.length_b   1.000
_cell.length_c   1.000
_cell.angle_alpha   90.00
_cell.angle_beta   90.00
_cell.angle_gamma   90.00
#
_symmetry.space_group_name_H-M   'P 1'
#
loop_
_entity.id
_entity.type
_entity.pdbx_description
1 polymer ?
#
loop_
_entity_poly.entity_id
_entity_poly.type
_entity_poly.pdbx_seq_one_letter_code
_entity_poly.pdbx_strand_id
1 'polypeptide(L)' 'MTSYKTYLTVNESNQIIVSNLPFQPGQKVEVRIEVVDENKQNLVKELQDLFKEIQTLPSSQHLTEEEIAAEIEAYRQNQ' A
#
# COMPACT_ATOMS: atom_id res chain seq x y z
N MET A 1 17.94 6.95 -12.25
CA MET A 1 17.74 7.69 -10.99
C MET A 1 18.01 6.72 -9.85
N THR A 2 18.97 7.02 -8.99
CA THR A 2 19.22 6.21 -7.78
C THR A 2 18.39 6.82 -6.65
N SER A 3 17.38 6.12 -6.16
CA SER A 3 16.57 6.54 -5.03
C SER A 3 16.97 5.76 -3.78
N TYR A 4 17.14 6.47 -2.66
CA TYR A 4 17.37 5.87 -1.36
C TYR A 4 16.11 6.11 -0.52
N LYS A 5 15.53 5.04 0.05
CA LYS A 5 14.33 5.10 0.90
C LYS A 5 14.68 4.59 2.29
N THR A 6 14.32 5.34 3.31
CA THR A 6 14.43 4.94 4.72
C THR A 6 13.16 5.33 5.47
N TYR A 7 12.88 4.67 6.59
CA TYR A 7 11.74 4.96 7.45
C TYR A 7 12.25 5.42 8.82
N LEU A 8 11.66 6.49 9.34
CA LEU A 8 12.05 7.12 10.60
C LEU A 8 10.80 7.48 11.38
N THR A 9 10.84 7.27 12.69
CA THR A 9 9.75 7.67 13.59
C THR A 9 10.05 9.06 14.14
N VAL A 10 9.10 9.98 13.97
CA VAL A 10 9.22 11.33 14.54
C VAL A 10 8.95 11.24 16.04
N ASN A 11 9.92 11.67 16.83
CA ASN A 11 9.86 11.76 18.28
C ASN A 11 9.41 13.17 18.72
N GLU A 12 9.19 13.37 20.02
CA GLU A 12 8.65 14.62 20.58
C GLU A 12 9.53 15.86 20.33
N SER A 13 10.80 15.68 19.97
CA SER A 13 11.69 16.78 19.61
C SER A 13 11.39 17.38 18.23
N ASN A 14 10.46 16.81 17.45
CA ASN A 14 10.10 17.24 16.09
C ASN A 14 11.31 17.36 15.15
N GLN A 15 12.37 16.57 15.40
CA GLN A 15 13.59 16.55 14.59
C GLN A 15 13.81 15.18 13.96
N ILE A 16 14.22 15.18 12.69
CA ILE A 16 14.56 13.98 11.93
C ILE A 16 16.04 14.08 11.56
N ILE A 17 16.86 13.15 12.08
CA ILE A 17 18.29 13.06 11.77
C ILE A 17 18.51 11.79 10.95
N VAL A 18 19.00 11.94 9.71
CA VAL A 18 19.33 10.83 8.82
C VAL A 18 20.85 10.73 8.71
N SER A 19 21.45 9.74 9.36
CA SER A 19 22.91 9.53 9.39
C SER A 19 23.36 8.47 8.39
N ASN A 20 24.66 8.48 8.04
CA ASN A 20 25.32 7.50 7.17
C ASN A 20 24.76 7.40 5.74
N LEU A 21 24.36 8.52 5.16
CA LEU A 21 23.94 8.55 3.76
C LEU A 21 25.16 8.40 2.83
N PRO A 22 25.10 7.57 1.78
CA PRO A 22 26.22 7.29 0.89
C PRO A 22 26.44 8.41 -0.16
N PHE A 23 26.27 9.67 0.25
CA PHE A 23 26.39 10.83 -0.62
C PHE A 23 27.82 11.40 -0.59
N GLN A 24 28.29 11.81 -1.76
CA GLN A 24 29.60 12.43 -1.93
C GLN A 24 29.50 13.96 -1.87
N PRO A 25 30.56 14.68 -1.44
CA PRO A 25 30.59 16.14 -1.49
C PRO A 25 30.27 16.67 -2.89
N GLY A 26 29.37 17.67 -2.98
CA GLY A 26 28.97 18.30 -4.24
C GLY A 26 27.78 17.66 -4.96
N GLN A 27 27.22 16.55 -4.44
CA GLN A 27 26.00 15.97 -4.99
C GLN A 27 24.76 16.79 -4.62
N LYS A 28 23.91 17.07 -5.61
CA LYS A 28 22.57 17.63 -5.39
C LYS A 28 21.61 16.50 -5.03
N VAL A 29 21.00 16.59 -3.85
CA VAL A 29 20.07 15.58 -3.34
C VAL A 29 18.68 16.19 -3.25
N GLU A 30 17.67 15.45 -3.71
CA GLU A 30 16.25 15.76 -3.49
C GLU A 30 15.76 14.98 -2.27
N VAL A 31 15.09 15.66 -1.33
CA VAL A 31 14.50 15.03 -0.15
C VAL A 31 12.98 15.03 -0.30
N ARG A 32 12.38 13.83 -0.25
CA ARG A 32 10.92 13.66 -0.23
C ARG A 32 10.51 13.06 1.11
N ILE A 33 9.59 13.73 1.79
CA ILE A 33 9.04 13.30 3.08
C ILE A 33 7.57 12.94 2.85
N GLU A 34 7.20 11.71 3.19
CA GLU A 34 5.84 11.21 3.11
C GLU A 34 5.45 10.65 4.48
N VAL A 35 4.26 11.00 4.97
CA VAL A 35 3.71 10.36 6.17
C VAL A 35 3.26 8.96 5.76
N VAL A 36 3.89 7.95 6.34
CA VAL A 36 3.53 6.55 6.12
C VAL A 36 2.49 6.18 7.17
N ASP A 37 1.24 6.04 6.73
CA ASP A 37 0.19 5.47 7.57
C ASP A 37 0.29 3.94 7.50
N GLU A 38 0.95 3.35 8.51
CA GLU A 38 1.07 1.89 8.63
C GLU A 38 -0.31 1.22 8.73
N ASN A 39 -1.32 1.90 9.27
CA ASN A 39 -2.67 1.35 9.37
C ASN A 39 -3.27 1.13 7.98
N LYS A 40 -3.01 2.03 7.03
CA LYS A 40 -3.49 1.85 5.65
C LYS A 40 -2.81 0.68 4.95
N GLN A 41 -1.50 0.47 5.18
CA GLN A 41 -0.81 -0.70 4.62
C GLN A 41 -1.29 -2.01 5.26
N ASN A 42 -1.52 -2.01 6.57
CA ASN A 42 -2.08 -3.16 7.28
C ASN A 42 -3.50 -3.46 6.81
N LEU A 43 -4.36 -2.45 6.66
CA LEU A 43 -5.73 -2.61 6.17
C LEU A 43 -5.77 -3.18 4.75
N VAL A 44 -4.89 -2.70 3.85
CA VAL A 44 -4.78 -3.26 2.49
C VAL A 44 -4.34 -4.72 2.54
N LYS A 45 -3.42 -5.07 3.44
CA LYS A 45 -2.97 -6.45 3.60
C LYS A 45 -4.08 -7.34 4.15
N GLU A 46 -4.79 -6.91 5.19
CA GLU A 46 -5.94 -7.63 5.75
C GLU A 46 -7.04 -7.86 4.70
N LEU A 47 -7.34 -6.83 3.89
CA LEU A 47 -8.31 -6.95 2.80
C LEU A 47 -7.84 -7.97 1.74
N GLN A 48 -6.55 -7.95 1.38
CA GLN A 48 -5.99 -8.92 0.43
C GLN A 48 -6.03 -10.35 0.98
N ASP A 49 -5.73 -10.53 2.26
CA ASP A 49 -5.74 -11.84 2.90
C ASP A 49 -7.17 -12.40 3.00
N LEU A 50 -8.15 -11.55 3.33
CA LEU A 50 -9.57 -11.90 3.28
C LEU A 50 -10.01 -12.34 1.89
N PHE A 51 -9.63 -11.61 0.82
CA PHE A 51 -9.98 -11.99 -0.54
C PHE A 51 -9.38 -13.34 -0.94
N LYS A 52 -8.13 -13.63 -0.54
CA LYS A 52 -7.53 -14.94 -0.78
C LYS A 52 -8.30 -16.03 -0.07
N GLU A 53 -8.68 -15.82 1.19
CA GLU A 53 -9.47 -16.79 1.95
C GLU A 53 -10.81 -17.09 1.24
N ILE A 54 -11.52 -16.06 0.80
CA ILE A 54 -12.77 -16.21 0.05
C ILE A 54 -12.54 -17.03 -1.23
N GLN A 55 -11.48 -16.75 -1.99
CA GLN A 55 -11.14 -17.49 -3.21
C GLN A 55 -10.80 -18.97 -2.96
N THR A 56 -10.34 -19.33 -1.77
CA THR A 56 -10.10 -20.74 -1.42
C THR A 56 -11.38 -21.53 -1.10
N LEU A 57 -12.51 -20.85 -0.89
CA LEU A 57 -13.78 -21.52 -0.55
C LEU A 57 -14.30 -22.34 -1.75
N PRO A 58 -14.84 -23.56 -1.54
CA PRO A 58 -15.39 -24.39 -2.61
C PRO A 58 -16.51 -23.69 -3.39
N SER A 59 -17.32 -22.89 -2.69
CA SER A 59 -18.41 -22.11 -3.29
C SER A 59 -17.92 -21.08 -4.30
N SER A 60 -16.70 -20.56 -4.13
CA SER A 60 -16.11 -19.55 -5.02
C SER A 60 -15.48 -20.15 -6.28
N GLN A 61 -15.20 -21.46 -6.29
CA GLN A 61 -14.63 -22.15 -7.46
C GLN A 61 -15.62 -22.28 -8.62
N HIS A 62 -16.92 -22.12 -8.35
CA HIS A 62 -17.98 -22.19 -9.34
C HIS A 62 -18.42 -20.83 -9.87
N LEU A 63 -17.99 -19.72 -9.26
CA LEU A 63 -18.28 -18.38 -9.77
C LEU A 63 -17.34 -18.04 -10.93
N THR A 64 -17.92 -17.59 -12.03
CA THR A 64 -17.19 -17.08 -13.18
C THR A 64 -16.99 -15.56 -13.08
N GLU A 65 -15.96 -15.05 -13.75
CA GLU A 65 -15.70 -13.60 -13.84
C GLU A 65 -16.87 -12.87 -14.52
N GLU A 66 -17.51 -13.52 -15.49
CA GLU A 66 -18.67 -12.98 -16.21
C GLU A 66 -19.90 -12.80 -15.30
N GLU A 67 -20.16 -13.76 -14.41
CA GLU A 67 -21.25 -13.68 -13.42
C GLU A 67 -21.00 -12.55 -12.41
N ILE A 68 -19.76 -12.42 -11.92
CA ILE A 68 -19.36 -11.35 -11.01
C ILE A 68 -19.49 -9.98 -11.68
N ALA A 69 -19.03 -9.86 -12.93
CA ALA A 69 -19.09 -8.61 -13.69
C ALA A 69 -20.55 -8.17 -13.92
N ALA A 70 -21.43 -9.11 -14.27
CA ALA A 70 -22.85 -8.85 -14.47
C ALA A 70 -23.55 -8.37 -13.18
N GLU A 71 -23.22 -8.98 -12.02
CA GLU A 71 -23.75 -8.55 -10.72
C GLU A 71 -23.29 -7.12 -10.36
N ILE A 72 -22.01 -6.82 -10.53
CA ILE A 72 -21.45 -5.49 -10.26
C ILE A 72 -22.11 -4.43 -11.14
N GLU A 73 -22.29 -4.73 -12.43
CA GLU A 73 -22.95 -3.81 -13.35
C GLU A 73 -24.40 -3.58 -12.96
N ALA A 74 -25.15 -4.65 -12.65
CA ALA A 74 -26.53 -4.55 -12.17
C ALA A 74 -26.63 -3.71 -10.89
N TYR A 75 -25.71 -3.87 -9.94
CA TYR A 75 -25.70 -3.08 -8.70
C TYR A 75 -25.43 -1.59 -8.98
N ARG A 76 -24.47 -1.27 -9.85
CA ARG A 76 -24.11 0.12 -10.19
C ARG A 76 -25.20 0.86 -10.96
N GLN A 77 -25.98 0.16 -11.78
CA GLN A 77 -27.11 0.74 -12.51
C GLN A 77 -28.32 1.03 -11.60
N ASN A 78 -28.34 0.48 -10.39
CA ASN A 78 -29.38 0.69 -9.38
C ASN A 78 -28.97 1.70 -8.28
N GLN A 79 -27.83 2.39 -8.43
CA GLN A 79 -27.40 3.51 -7.60
C GLN A 79 -27.55 4.84 -8.34
#